data_AF-A0A1H0PZE6-F1
#
_entry.id   AF-A0A1H0PZE6-F1
#
_cell.length_a   1.000
_cell.length_b   1.000
_cell.length_c   1.000
_cell.angle_alpha   90.00
_cell.angle_beta   90.00
_cell.angle_gamma   90.00
#
_symmetry.space_group_name_H-M   'P 1'
#
loop_
_entity.id
_entity.type
_entity.pdbx_description
1 polymer ?
#
loop_
_entity_poly.entity_id
_entity_poly.type
_entity_poly.pdbx_seq_one_letter_code
_entity_poly.pdbx_strand_id
1 'polypeptide(L)' 'MEINNNFKVIPNDLKGKQVEDVAITTTAVVIKFTDGTFFDIYHDQTKQTLKTSTNKLEG' A
#
# COMPACT_ATOMS: atom_id res chain seq x y z
N MET A 1 6.72 -1.34 -26.28
CA MET A 1 7.16 -1.06 -24.90
C MET A 1 6.35 -1.99 -24.01
N GLU A 2 6.94 -3.10 -23.57
CA GLU A 2 6.25 -4.01 -22.65
C GLU A 2 6.17 -3.35 -21.26
N ILE A 3 4.95 -3.17 -20.75
CA ILE A 3 4.75 -2.74 -19.37
C ILE A 3 4.92 -3.99 -18.50
N ASN A 4 6.13 -4.18 -17.97
CA ASN A 4 6.44 -5.27 -17.04
C ASN A 4 5.78 -4.99 -15.68
N ASN A 5 4.54 -5.44 -15.50
CA ASN A 5 3.74 -5.27 -14.28
C ASN A 5 4.16 -6.22 -13.12
N ASN A 6 5.44 -6.56 -13.01
CA ASN A 6 5.94 -7.55 -12.03
C ASN A 6 6.18 -6.97 -10.61
N PHE A 7 5.46 -5.92 -10.22
CA PHE A 7 5.50 -5.41 -8.84
C PHE A 7 4.48 -6.13 -7.98
N LYS A 8 4.83 -7.35 -7.54
CA LYS A 8 4.06 -8.07 -6.52
C LYS A 8 4.62 -7.71 -5.14
N VAL A 9 4.13 -6.60 -4.56
CA VAL A 9 4.42 -6.25 -3.17
C VAL A 9 3.40 -6.95 -2.27
N ILE A 10 3.78 -8.09 -1.70
CA ILE A 10 3.04 -8.70 -0.58
C ILE A 10 3.96 -8.64 0.63
N PRO A 11 3.85 -7.59 1.46
CA PRO A 11 4.57 -7.56 2.73
C PRO A 11 4.13 -8.77 3.55
N ASN A 12 5.08 -9.58 4.01
CA ASN A 12 4.75 -10.81 4.74
C ASN A 12 3.89 -10.53 5.98
N ASP A 13 4.10 -9.39 6.62
CA ASP A 13 3.40 -8.97 7.83
C ASP A 13 1.93 -8.57 7.59
N LEU A 14 1.51 -8.42 6.32
CA LEU A 14 0.13 -8.11 5.95
C LEU A 14 -0.66 -9.35 5.48
N LYS A 15 0.03 -10.50 5.30
CA LYS A 15 -0.64 -11.74 4.84
C LYS A 15 -1.66 -12.20 5.89
N GLY A 16 -2.88 -12.48 5.43
CA GLY A 16 -3.96 -12.95 6.28
C GLY A 16 -4.65 -11.86 7.11
N LYS A 17 -4.22 -10.59 7.01
CA LYS A 17 -4.96 -9.48 7.61
C LYS A 17 -6.26 -9.22 6.85
N GLN A 18 -7.31 -8.88 7.58
CA GLN A 18 -8.61 -8.54 7.01
C GLN A 18 -8.64 -7.06 6.65
N VAL A 19 -9.00 -6.77 5.39
CA VAL A 19 -9.21 -5.40 4.91
C VAL A 19 -10.52 -4.88 5.48
N GLU A 20 -10.46 -3.68 6.05
CA GLU A 20 -11.62 -2.94 6.53
C GLU A 20 -12.09 -1.91 5.49
N ASP A 21 -11.16 -1.17 4.89
CA ASP A 21 -11.46 -0.13 3.89
C ASP A 21 -10.29 0.11 2.92
N VAL A 22 -10.59 0.70 1.76
CA VAL A 22 -9.61 1.08 0.73
C VAL A 22 -9.93 2.46 0.15
N ALA A 23 -8.95 3.35 0.21
CA ALA A 23 -9.00 4.66 -0.45
C ALA A 23 -8.05 4.69 -1.66
N ILE A 24 -8.55 5.12 -2.82
CA ILE A 24 -7.78 5.20 -4.06
C ILE A 24 -7.81 6.63 -4.57
N THR A 25 -6.64 7.17 -4.88
CA THR A 25 -6.45 8.49 -5.48
C THR A 25 -5.64 8.36 -6.77
N THR A 26 -5.45 9.47 -7.48
CA THR A 26 -4.62 9.51 -8.69
C THR A 26 -3.16 9.17 -8.44
N THR A 27 -2.66 9.34 -7.21
CA THR A 27 -1.24 9.20 -6.88
C THR A 27 -0.93 8.17 -5.79
N ALA A 28 -1.96 7.65 -5.12
CA ALA A 28 -1.81 6.75 -3.98
C ALA A 28 -3.00 5.82 -3.77
N VAL A 29 -2.73 4.68 -3.14
CA VAL A 29 -3.69 3.72 -2.61
C VAL A 29 -3.40 3.54 -1.13
N VAL A 30 -4.43 3.60 -0.29
CA VAL A 30 -4.32 3.36 1.15
C VAL A 30 -5.28 2.22 1.52
N ILE A 31 -4.77 1.21 2.19
CA ILE A 31 -5.55 0.07 2.68
C ILE A 31 -5.60 0.13 4.20
N LYS A 32 -6.80 0.18 4.77
CA LYS A 32 -7.03 0.05 6.22
C LYS A 32 -7.35 -1.40 6.54
N PHE A 33 -6.68 -1.97 7.52
CA PHE A 33 -6.96 -3.29 8.07
C PHE A 33 -7.77 -3.17 9.37
N THR A 34 -8.54 -4.20 9.69
CA THR A 34 -9.45 -4.23 10.85
C THR A 34 -8.74 -4.12 12.20
N ASP A 35 -7.43 -4.35 12.24
CA ASP A 35 -6.60 -4.21 13.44
C ASP A 35 -5.99 -2.81 13.62
N GLY A 36 -6.44 -1.84 12.81
CA GLY A 36 -5.95 -0.45 12.82
C GLY A 36 -4.61 -0.24 12.09
N THR A 37 -4.09 -1.26 11.40
CA THR A 37 -2.95 -1.12 10.49
C THR A 37 -3.37 -0.41 9.21
N PHE A 38 -2.51 0.45 8.69
CA PHE A 38 -2.64 1.09 7.39
C PHE A 38 -1.47 0.68 6.50
N PHE A 39 -1.76 0.47 5.22
CA PHE A 39 -0.76 0.22 4.19
C PHE A 39 -0.92 1.21 3.06
N ASP A 40 0.04 2.13 2.94
CA ASP A 40 0.08 3.15 1.90
C ASP A 40 0.96 2.67 0.75
N ILE A 41 0.46 2.84 -0.46
CA ILE A 41 1.17 2.62 -1.71
C ILE A 41 1.11 3.94 -2.47
N TYR A 42 2.25 4.54 -2.77
CA TYR A 42 2.29 5.85 -3.44
C TYR A 42 3.43 5.92 -4.44
N HIS A 43 3.23 6.75 -5.47
CA HIS A 43 4.26 7.01 -6.47
C HIS A 43 5.16 8.15 -6.00
N ASP A 44 6.43 7.86 -5.72
CA ASP A 44 7.46 8.88 -5.50
C ASP A 44 7.81 9.52 -6.85
N GLN A 45 7.21 10.67 -7.13
CA GLN A 45 7.41 11.41 -8.37
C GLN A 45 8.85 11.90 -8.58
N THR A 46 9.62 12.07 -7.50
CA THR A 46 11.02 12.54 -7.61
C THR A 46 11.91 11.41 -8.10
N LYS A 47 11.70 10.20 -7.58
CA LYS A 47 12.50 9.01 -7.92
C LYS A 47 11.86 8.17 -9.02
N GLN A 48 10.65 8.50 -9.45
CA GLN A 48 9.82 7.73 -10.40
C GLN A 48 9.70 6.26 -9.98
N THR A 49 9.47 6.03 -8.68
CA THR A 49 9.39 4.69 -8.08
C THR A 49 8.15 4.54 -7.21
N LEU A 50 7.58 3.33 -7.17
CA LEU A 50 6.54 3.00 -6.20
C LEU A 50 7.18 2.78 -4.83
N LYS A 51 6.60 3.42 -3.82
CA LYS A 51 6.96 3.23 -2.42
C LYS A 51 5.78 2.69 -1.65
N THR A 52 6.09 1.98 -0.57
CA THR A 52 5.10 1.46 0.35
C THR A 52 5.46 1.82 1.79
N SER A 53 4.46 2.10 2.61
CA SER A 53 4.58 2.38 4.03
C SER A 53 3.55 1.58 4.81
N THR A 54 3.91 1.14 6.01
CA THR A 54 3.00 0.48 6.95
C THR A 54 3.05 1.21 8.27
N ASN A 55 1.90 1.65 8.77
CA ASN A 55 1.78 2.33 10.06
C ASN A 55 0.57 1.81 10.83
N LYS A 56 0.61 1.97 12.16
CA LYS A 56 -0.52 1.67 13.03
C LYS A 56 -0.84 2.93 13.80
N LEU A 57 -2.10 3.36 13.76
CA LEU A 57 -2.55 4.43 14.64
C LEU A 57 -2.87 3.77 15.98
N GLU A 58 -1.96 3.93 16.95
CA GLU A 58 -2.28 3.63 18.35
C GLU A 58 -3.14 4.78 18.89
N GLY A 59 -4.35 4.44 19.33
CA GLY A 59 -5.28 5.38 19.96
C GLY A 59 -4.99 5.59 21.44
#